data_AF-A0A132N752-F1
#
_entry.id   AF-A0A132N752-F1
#
_cell.length_a   1.000
_cell.length_b   1.000
_cell.length_c   1.000
_cell.angle_alpha   90.00
_cell.angle_beta   90.00
_cell.angle_gamma   90.00
#
_symmetry.space_group_name_H-M   'P 1'
#
loop_
_entity.id
_entity.type
_entity.pdbx_description
1 polymer ?
#
loop_
_entity_poly.entity_id
_entity_poly.type
_entity_poly.pdbx_seq_one_letter_code
_entity_poly.pdbx_strand_id
1 'polypeptide(L)'
;MREGVGAATRGARVPRGWTGPERRLWAAARAGTWLDLDDRFGSPEPEEVRRTIRAEALRTVLTAGVGPESERRVRLRGARITGPLELRGVTCATTLILQNCLLTDPVDLTGAELPEVAFLGCRVPELRLGWLTTAGSVRVYRTEVAGPLYMTEARIGRRLTLAESRAGLVTAIGVSVGGD
;
A
#
# COMPACT_ATOMS: atom_id res chain seq x y z
N MET A 1 -10.51 -25.57 19.55
CA MET A 1 -10.23 -26.31 18.31
C MET A 1 -9.71 -25.29 17.30
N ARG A 2 -8.38 -25.16 17.19
CA ARG A 2 -7.70 -24.18 16.33
C ARG A 2 -7.16 -24.94 15.12
N GLU A 3 -7.83 -24.83 13.98
CA GLU A 3 -7.30 -25.37 12.73
C GLU A 3 -6.28 -24.40 12.15
N GLY A 4 -5.08 -24.91 11.91
CA GLY A 4 -3.95 -24.16 11.40
C GLY A 4 -4.14 -23.77 9.94
N VAL A 5 -4.13 -22.46 9.66
CA VAL A 5 -3.96 -21.92 8.31
C VAL A 5 -2.46 -21.77 8.07
N GLY A 6 -1.78 -22.89 7.87
CA GLY A 6 -0.32 -22.95 7.81
C GLY A 6 0.21 -23.79 6.66
N ALA A 7 -0.42 -23.79 5.47
CA ALA A 7 0.11 -24.53 4.32
C ALA A 7 -0.51 -24.15 2.96
N ALA A 8 -0.51 -22.88 2.54
CA ALA A 8 -0.89 -22.55 1.16
C ALA A 8 -0.37 -21.19 0.66
N THR A 9 0.96 -20.99 0.60
CA THR A 9 1.47 -19.76 -0.09
C THR A 9 2.71 -19.96 -0.93
N ARG A 10 3.32 -21.16 -0.97
CA ARG A 10 4.49 -21.44 -1.82
C ARG A 10 4.17 -21.56 -3.32
N GLY A 11 2.90 -21.77 -3.68
CA GLY A 11 2.48 -22.06 -5.06
C GLY A 11 1.66 -20.98 -5.75
N ALA A 12 1.47 -19.80 -5.14
CA ALA A 12 0.66 -18.75 -5.76
C ALA A 12 1.35 -18.27 -7.05
N ARG A 13 0.74 -18.65 -8.17
CA ARG A 13 1.24 -18.39 -9.53
C ARG A 13 0.95 -16.93 -9.87
N VAL A 14 1.89 -16.29 -10.55
CA VAL A 14 1.71 -14.93 -11.06
C VAL A 14 0.39 -14.87 -11.85
N PRO A 15 -0.53 -13.94 -11.53
CA PRO A 15 -1.78 -13.84 -12.26
C PRO A 15 -1.54 -13.55 -13.75
N ARG A 16 -2.41 -14.06 -14.62
CA ARG A 16 -2.27 -13.91 -16.07
C ARG A 16 -2.52 -12.45 -16.49
N GLY A 17 -1.87 -12.00 -17.57
CA GLY A 17 -2.05 -10.64 -18.10
C GLY A 17 -1.33 -9.53 -17.33
N TRP A 18 -0.41 -9.89 -16.42
CA TRP A 18 0.40 -8.93 -15.67
C TRP A 18 1.55 -8.39 -16.51
N THR A 19 1.80 -7.09 -16.43
CA THR A 19 2.91 -6.41 -17.10
C THR A 19 4.25 -6.76 -16.46
N GLY A 20 5.37 -6.39 -17.11
CA GLY A 20 6.71 -6.61 -16.55
C GLY A 20 6.86 -6.10 -15.10
N PRO A 21 6.50 -4.85 -14.80
CA PRO A 21 6.54 -4.28 -13.44
C PRO A 21 5.66 -5.03 -12.44
N GLU A 22 4.47 -5.45 -12.82
CA GLU A 22 3.54 -6.18 -11.94
C GLU A 22 4.10 -7.58 -11.60
N ARG A 23 4.71 -8.27 -12.57
CA ARG A 23 5.37 -9.56 -12.29
C ARG A 23 6.55 -9.39 -11.32
N ARG A 24 7.29 -8.29 -11.43
CA ARG A 24 8.35 -7.93 -10.48
C ARG A 24 7.77 -7.59 -9.11
N LEU A 25 6.62 -6.93 -9.04
CA LEU A 25 5.91 -6.65 -7.79
C LEU A 25 5.56 -7.94 -7.06
N TRP A 26 5.01 -8.92 -7.78
CA TRP A 26 4.72 -10.25 -7.23
C TRP A 26 5.96 -10.92 -6.64
N ALA A 27 7.07 -10.90 -7.37
CA ALA A 27 8.32 -11.49 -6.93
C ALA A 27 8.90 -10.78 -5.70
N ALA A 28 8.91 -9.45 -5.69
CA ALA A 28 9.41 -8.64 -4.59
C ALA A 28 8.59 -8.82 -3.31
N ALA A 29 7.26 -8.86 -3.43
CA ALA A 29 6.37 -9.09 -2.30
C ALA A 29 6.58 -10.48 -1.66
N ARG A 30 6.77 -11.53 -2.48
CA ARG A 30 7.12 -12.86 -1.97
C ARG A 30 8.45 -12.89 -1.23
N ALA A 31 9.40 -12.07 -1.64
CA ALA A 31 10.72 -11.96 -1.04
C ALA A 31 10.77 -10.95 0.13
N GLY A 32 9.70 -10.19 0.37
CA GLY A 32 9.69 -9.10 1.36
C GLY A 32 10.64 -7.93 1.02
N THR A 33 11.14 -7.86 -0.21
CA THR A 33 12.14 -6.88 -0.65
C THR A 33 11.50 -5.63 -1.28
N TRP A 34 12.26 -4.54 -1.36
CA TRP A 34 11.85 -3.38 -2.16
C TRP A 34 11.78 -3.73 -3.63
N LEU A 35 10.72 -3.29 -4.29
CA LEU A 35 10.71 -3.10 -5.74
C LEU A 35 11.02 -1.64 -6.04
N ASP A 36 12.20 -1.39 -6.61
CA ASP A 36 12.59 -0.08 -7.11
C ASP A 36 12.33 0.01 -8.63
N LEU A 37 11.46 0.95 -9.01
CA LEU A 37 11.16 1.30 -10.40
C LEU A 37 11.72 2.68 -10.79
N ASP A 38 12.32 3.42 -9.86
CA ASP A 38 13.07 4.64 -10.19
C ASP A 38 14.38 4.32 -10.91
N ASP A 39 14.84 3.06 -10.87
CA ASP A 39 16.06 2.63 -11.52
C ASP A 39 16.03 2.93 -13.05
N ARG A 40 16.92 3.85 -13.42
CA ARG A 40 17.01 4.45 -14.76
C ARG A 40 17.82 3.58 -15.72
N PHE A 41 18.42 2.48 -15.25
CA PHE A 41 19.32 1.70 -16.08
C PHE A 41 18.59 0.63 -16.92
N GLY A 42 18.84 0.67 -18.23
CA GLY A 42 18.96 -0.53 -19.06
C GLY A 42 17.66 -1.21 -19.52
N SER A 43 16.54 -0.51 -19.67
CA SER A 43 15.37 -1.10 -20.33
C SER A 43 14.96 -0.32 -21.58
N PRO A 44 14.60 -1.01 -22.67
CA PRO A 44 14.18 -0.37 -23.92
C PRO A 44 12.75 0.19 -23.86
N GLU A 45 11.96 -0.15 -22.84
CA GLU A 45 10.58 0.34 -22.68
C GLU A 45 10.54 1.80 -22.21
N PRO A 46 9.54 2.59 -22.64
CA PRO A 46 9.32 3.94 -22.12
C PRO A 46 9.23 3.95 -20.59
N GLU A 47 9.81 4.98 -19.96
CA GLU A 47 9.86 5.14 -18.50
C GLU A 47 8.48 5.01 -17.84
N GLU A 48 7.45 5.56 -18.49
CA GLU A 48 6.07 5.47 -18.02
C GLU A 48 5.57 4.03 -17.96
N VAL A 49 5.82 3.22 -19.00
CA VAL A 49 5.41 1.80 -19.04
C VAL A 49 6.15 0.99 -17.98
N ARG A 50 7.45 1.23 -17.81
CA ARG A 50 8.29 0.53 -16.83
C ARG A 50 7.95 0.82 -15.38
N ARG A 51 7.38 1.99 -15.11
CA ARG A 51 6.98 2.42 -13.77
C ARG A 51 5.52 2.17 -13.47
N THR A 52 4.72 1.86 -14.49
CA THR A 52 3.28 1.69 -14.34
C THR A 52 2.91 0.34 -13.75
N ILE A 53 2.19 0.38 -12.63
CA ILE A 53 1.57 -0.77 -11.97
C ILE A 53 0.08 -0.46 -11.82
N ARG A 54 -0.80 -1.39 -12.20
CA ARG A 54 -2.23 -1.21 -11.92
C ARG A 54 -2.52 -1.36 -10.43
N ALA A 55 -3.39 -0.51 -9.89
CA ALA A 55 -3.84 -0.61 -8.51
C ALA A 55 -4.51 -1.97 -8.21
N GLU A 56 -5.16 -2.58 -9.20
CA GLU A 56 -5.71 -3.94 -9.10
C GLU A 56 -4.63 -4.99 -8.83
N ALA A 57 -3.47 -4.88 -9.48
CA ALA A 57 -2.34 -5.76 -9.24
C ALA A 57 -1.79 -5.57 -7.82
N LEU A 58 -1.66 -4.31 -7.38
CA LEU A 58 -1.25 -3.99 -6.01
C LEU A 58 -2.22 -4.56 -4.97
N ARG A 59 -3.54 -4.38 -5.17
CA ARG A 59 -4.60 -4.98 -4.34
C ARG A 59 -4.44 -6.50 -4.27
N THR A 60 -4.24 -7.15 -5.41
CA THR A 60 -4.08 -8.61 -5.47
C THR A 60 -2.85 -9.08 -4.68
N VAL A 61 -1.72 -8.37 -4.76
CA VAL A 61 -0.54 -8.71 -3.96
C VAL A 61 -0.80 -8.57 -2.46
N LEU A 62 -1.44 -7.47 -2.06
CA LEU A 62 -1.74 -7.19 -0.65
C LEU A 62 -2.65 -8.27 -0.04
N THR A 63 -3.70 -8.66 -0.77
CA THR A 63 -4.68 -9.65 -0.32
C THR A 63 -4.22 -11.10 -0.45
N ALA A 64 -3.34 -11.41 -1.40
CA ALA A 64 -2.80 -12.76 -1.56
C ALA A 64 -1.90 -13.20 -0.38
N GLY A 65 -1.42 -12.25 0.44
CA GLY A 65 -0.64 -12.56 1.65
C GLY A 65 0.64 -13.35 1.35
N VAL A 66 1.32 -13.01 0.25
CA VAL A 66 2.45 -13.79 -0.24
C VAL A 66 3.71 -13.61 0.62
N GLY A 67 4.42 -14.70 0.88
CA GLY A 67 5.63 -14.73 1.72
C GLY A 67 5.38 -15.20 3.16
N PRO A 68 6.45 -15.33 3.98
CA PRO A 68 6.35 -15.67 5.39
C PRO A 68 5.58 -14.61 6.17
N GLU A 69 4.74 -15.01 7.12
CA GLU A 69 3.83 -14.11 7.85
C GLU A 69 4.52 -12.91 8.50
N SER A 70 5.73 -13.10 9.04
CA SER A 70 6.56 -12.03 9.64
C SER A 70 7.13 -11.01 8.64
N GLU A 71 7.12 -11.34 7.34
CA GLU A 71 7.79 -10.60 6.28
C GLU A 71 6.84 -10.10 5.19
N ARG A 72 5.52 -10.34 5.32
CA ARG A 72 4.50 -9.88 4.37
C ARG A 72 4.47 -8.36 4.29
N ARG A 73 5.15 -7.82 3.29
CA ARG A 73 5.25 -6.38 3.06
C ARG A 73 5.27 -6.12 1.56
N VAL A 74 4.45 -5.18 1.11
CA VAL A 74 4.59 -4.58 -0.21
C VAL A 74 5.35 -3.28 -0.07
N ARG A 75 6.57 -3.26 -0.62
CA ARG A 75 7.49 -2.13 -0.54
C ARG A 75 7.82 -1.68 -1.96
N LEU A 76 7.25 -0.55 -2.37
CA LEU A 76 7.35 -0.07 -3.74
C LEU A 76 7.96 1.32 -3.76
N ARG A 77 8.94 1.52 -4.65
CA ARG A 77 9.60 2.81 -4.86
C ARG A 77 9.53 3.24 -6.32
N GLY A 78 9.20 4.51 -6.56
CA GLY A 78 9.28 5.11 -7.90
C GLY A 78 8.21 4.62 -8.88
N ALA A 79 7.08 4.11 -8.38
CA ALA A 79 6.02 3.58 -9.23
C ALA A 79 4.97 4.63 -9.57
N ARG A 80 4.42 4.52 -10.79
CA ARG A 80 3.17 5.15 -11.19
C ARG A 80 2.05 4.13 -11.00
N ILE A 81 1.16 4.35 -10.05
CA ILE A 81 0.05 3.43 -9.77
C ILE A 81 -1.19 3.97 -10.47
N THR A 82 -1.77 3.16 -11.35
CA THR A 82 -2.92 3.54 -12.19
C THR A 82 -4.20 2.81 -11.80
N GLY A 83 -5.31 3.54 -11.75
CA GLY A 83 -6.61 3.03 -11.28
C GLY A 83 -6.76 3.17 -9.76
N PRO A 84 -8.00 3.11 -9.24
CA PRO A 84 -8.28 3.30 -7.82
C PRO A 84 -7.77 2.11 -6.99
N LEU A 85 -7.08 2.39 -5.88
CA LEU A 85 -6.65 1.36 -4.93
C LEU A 85 -7.73 1.16 -3.86
N GLU A 86 -8.61 0.20 -4.10
CA GLU A 86 -9.76 -0.12 -3.26
C GLU A 86 -9.48 -1.31 -2.34
N LEU A 87 -9.32 -1.05 -1.04
CA LEU A 87 -9.14 -2.03 0.03
C LEU A 87 -10.22 -1.92 1.11
N ARG A 88 -11.37 -1.35 0.75
CA ARG A 88 -12.51 -1.17 1.66
C ARG A 88 -12.91 -2.49 2.34
N GLY A 89 -12.94 -2.49 3.67
CA GLY A 89 -13.35 -3.65 4.48
C GLY A 89 -12.42 -4.86 4.39
N VAL A 90 -11.20 -4.70 3.84
CA VAL A 90 -10.28 -5.82 3.64
C VAL A 90 -9.33 -5.94 4.83
N THR A 91 -9.24 -7.14 5.43
CA THR A 91 -8.18 -7.50 6.37
C THR A 91 -7.00 -8.14 5.62
N CYS A 92 -5.84 -7.48 5.64
CA CYS A 92 -4.60 -7.96 5.05
C CYS A 92 -3.54 -8.11 6.14
N ALA A 93 -2.84 -9.24 6.21
CA ALA A 93 -1.63 -9.37 7.04
C ALA A 93 -0.38 -8.76 6.41
N THR A 94 -0.53 -7.94 5.36
CA THR A 94 0.57 -7.42 4.53
C THR A 94 0.71 -5.93 4.75
N THR A 95 1.88 -5.46 5.20
CA THR A 95 2.18 -4.03 5.32
C THR A 95 2.25 -3.36 3.93
N LEU A 96 1.72 -2.14 3.81
CA LEU A 96 1.84 -1.32 2.59
C LEU A 96 2.82 -0.15 2.81
N ILE A 97 3.91 -0.12 2.04
CA ILE A 97 4.88 0.98 2.04
C ILE A 97 5.11 1.45 0.60
N LEU A 98 4.68 2.67 0.31
CA LEU A 98 4.91 3.36 -0.96
C LEU A 98 5.89 4.51 -0.75
N GLN A 99 6.92 4.58 -1.59
CA GLN A 99 7.94 5.61 -1.53
C GLN A 99 8.16 6.27 -2.90
N ASN A 100 8.12 7.59 -2.97
CA ASN A 100 8.27 8.34 -4.23
C ASN A 100 7.31 7.85 -5.33
N CYS A 101 6.10 7.41 -4.95
CA CYS A 101 5.12 6.89 -5.90
C CYS A 101 4.13 7.99 -6.32
N LEU A 102 3.69 7.91 -7.57
CA LEU A 102 2.62 8.74 -8.12
C LEU A 102 1.36 7.89 -8.28
N LEU A 103 0.30 8.22 -7.56
CA LEU A 103 -1.00 7.59 -7.70
C LEU A 103 -1.87 8.48 -8.59
N THR A 104 -2.49 7.91 -9.63
CA THR A 104 -3.35 8.68 -10.54
C THR A 104 -4.79 8.79 -10.06
N ASP A 105 -5.19 7.93 -9.13
CA ASP A 105 -6.55 7.77 -8.65
C ASP A 105 -6.59 7.68 -7.10
N PRO A 106 -7.76 7.85 -6.47
CA PRO A 106 -7.91 7.75 -5.02
C PRO A 106 -7.44 6.42 -4.43
N VAL A 107 -7.01 6.46 -3.16
CA VAL A 107 -6.80 5.27 -2.33
C VAL A 107 -7.88 5.21 -1.28
N ASP A 108 -8.59 4.08 -1.23
CA ASP A 108 -9.63 3.83 -0.24
C ASP A 108 -9.26 2.62 0.63
N LEU A 109 -8.87 2.91 1.87
CA LEU A 109 -8.60 1.93 2.93
C LEU A 109 -9.71 1.95 3.98
N THR A 110 -10.92 2.39 3.62
CA THR A 110 -12.02 2.55 4.58
C THR A 110 -12.40 1.21 5.20
N GLY A 111 -12.32 1.10 6.53
CA GLY A 111 -12.61 -0.14 7.26
C GLY A 111 -11.61 -1.27 6.98
N ALA A 112 -10.46 -0.97 6.36
CA ALA A 112 -9.42 -1.95 6.15
C ALA A 112 -8.66 -2.25 7.45
N GLU A 113 -8.07 -3.44 7.54
CA GLU A 113 -7.15 -3.80 8.62
C GLU A 113 -5.79 -4.15 8.03
N LEU A 114 -4.76 -3.36 8.35
CA LEU A 114 -3.40 -3.57 7.87
C LEU A 114 -2.39 -3.44 9.02
N PRO A 115 -1.26 -4.18 9.01
CA PRO A 115 -0.25 -4.03 10.05
C PRO A 115 0.32 -2.61 10.11
N GLU A 116 0.59 -2.00 8.96
CA GLU A 116 1.13 -0.64 8.84
C GLU A 116 0.87 -0.10 7.43
N VAL A 117 0.72 1.22 7.32
CA VAL A 117 0.52 1.93 6.06
C VAL A 117 1.44 3.14 5.99
N ALA A 118 2.22 3.26 4.92
CA ALA A 118 3.14 4.36 4.73
C ALA A 118 3.14 4.90 3.30
N PHE A 119 2.96 6.21 3.17
CA PHE A 119 3.14 7.02 1.96
C PHE A 119 4.28 8.02 2.21
N LEU A 120 5.39 7.85 1.49
CA LEU A 120 6.65 8.57 1.74
C LEU A 120 7.10 9.28 0.46
N GLY A 121 7.02 10.60 0.37
CA GLY A 121 7.37 11.29 -0.88
C GLY A 121 6.36 11.08 -2.01
N CYS A 122 5.12 10.68 -1.70
CA CYS A 122 4.14 10.30 -2.71
C CYS A 122 3.30 11.49 -3.19
N ARG A 123 2.61 11.31 -4.32
CA ARG A 123 1.50 12.18 -4.75
C ARG A 123 0.24 11.36 -4.90
N VAL A 124 -0.84 11.78 -4.25
CA VAL A 124 -2.10 11.04 -4.23
C VAL A 124 -3.27 12.01 -4.44
N PRO A 125 -4.27 11.69 -5.29
CA PRO A 125 -5.42 12.56 -5.47
C PRO A 125 -6.27 12.66 -4.21
N GLU A 126 -6.48 11.55 -3.50
CA GLU A 126 -7.33 11.48 -2.32
C GLU A 126 -6.96 10.24 -1.47
N LEU A 127 -7.03 10.39 -0.15
CA LEU A 127 -6.79 9.31 0.81
C LEU A 127 -7.99 9.13 1.73
N ARG A 128 -8.64 7.96 1.67
CA ARG A 128 -9.72 7.57 2.59
C ARG A 128 -9.23 6.49 3.54
N LEU A 129 -9.06 6.85 4.80
CA LEU A 129 -8.60 5.99 5.89
C LEU A 129 -9.67 5.86 7.00
N GLY A 130 -10.94 6.16 6.69
CA GLY A 130 -12.00 6.10 7.69
C GLY A 130 -12.17 4.67 8.22
N TRP A 131 -12.35 4.48 9.52
CA TRP A 131 -12.45 3.16 10.16
C TRP A 131 -11.24 2.24 9.93
N LEU A 132 -10.13 2.75 9.39
CA LEU A 132 -8.90 1.99 9.22
C LEU A 132 -8.40 1.52 10.58
N THR A 133 -8.09 0.24 10.70
CA THR A 133 -7.43 -0.31 11.90
C THR A 133 -6.01 -0.75 11.56
N THR A 134 -5.03 -0.27 12.32
CA THR A 134 -3.65 -0.72 12.22
C THR A 134 -3.07 -1.04 13.59
N ALA A 135 -2.33 -2.15 13.69
CA ALA A 135 -1.55 -2.44 14.90
C ALA A 135 -0.29 -1.57 14.98
N GLY A 136 0.24 -1.18 13.83
CA GLY A 136 1.43 -0.35 13.69
C GLY A 136 1.12 1.13 13.51
N SER A 137 1.79 1.74 12.55
CA SER A 137 1.74 3.19 12.30
C SER A 137 1.04 3.51 10.98
N VAL A 138 0.50 4.72 10.91
CA VAL A 138 0.11 5.36 9.64
C VAL A 138 1.06 6.53 9.41
N ARG A 139 1.78 6.50 8.29
CA ARG A 139 2.78 7.50 7.94
C ARG A 139 2.45 8.16 6.61
N VAL A 140 2.22 9.45 6.62
CA VAL A 140 2.13 10.31 5.44
C VAL A 140 3.23 11.36 5.58
N TYR A 141 4.40 11.06 4.98
CA TYR A 141 5.61 11.87 5.10
C TYR A 141 6.02 12.44 3.76
N ARG A 142 6.35 13.73 3.66
CA ARG A 142 6.73 14.40 2.40
C ARG A 142 5.74 14.15 1.25
N THR A 143 4.47 13.93 1.57
CA THR A 143 3.45 13.47 0.61
C THR A 143 2.47 14.58 0.29
N GLU A 144 2.11 14.70 -0.98
CA GLU A 144 1.07 15.62 -1.45
C GLU A 144 -0.22 14.84 -1.68
N VAL A 145 -1.23 15.11 -0.86
CA VAL A 145 -2.61 14.67 -1.07
C VAL A 145 -3.35 15.84 -1.71
N ALA A 146 -3.61 15.76 -3.01
CA ALA A 146 -4.17 16.90 -3.75
C ALA A 146 -5.58 17.29 -3.27
N GLY A 147 -6.37 16.28 -2.89
CA GLY A 147 -7.72 16.40 -2.38
C GLY A 147 -7.81 16.05 -0.89
N PRO A 148 -8.94 15.50 -0.44
CA PRO A 148 -9.18 15.28 0.97
C PRO A 148 -8.39 14.09 1.54
N LEU A 149 -8.09 14.18 2.83
CA LEU A 149 -7.60 13.10 3.67
C LEU A 149 -8.65 12.82 4.76
N TYR A 150 -9.34 11.69 4.64
CA TYR A 150 -10.34 11.25 5.61
C TYR A 150 -9.74 10.22 6.55
N MET A 151 -9.94 10.38 7.85
CA MET A 151 -9.49 9.44 8.88
C MET A 151 -10.58 9.19 9.93
N THR A 152 -11.85 9.46 9.62
CA THR A 152 -12.97 9.32 10.56
C THR A 152 -12.99 7.93 11.21
N GLU A 153 -12.97 7.85 12.54
CA GLU A 153 -12.96 6.63 13.36
C GLU A 153 -11.76 5.69 13.12
N ALA A 154 -10.64 6.21 12.57
CA ALA A 154 -9.43 5.41 12.39
C ALA A 154 -8.79 5.03 13.75
N ARG A 155 -8.31 3.78 13.85
CA ARG A 155 -7.62 3.24 15.02
C ARG A 155 -6.17 2.91 14.66
N ILE A 156 -5.23 3.65 15.22
CA ILE A 156 -3.80 3.53 14.91
C ILE A 156 -3.05 3.12 16.17
N GLY A 157 -2.60 1.86 16.23
CA GLY A 157 -2.03 1.28 17.44
C GLY A 157 -0.76 1.98 17.92
N ARG A 158 0.08 2.49 17.01
CA ARG A 158 1.33 3.17 17.35
C ARG A 158 1.30 4.66 17.03
N ARG A 159 1.81 5.05 15.87
CA ARG A 159 2.04 6.47 15.56
C ARG A 159 1.28 6.87 14.30
N LEU A 160 0.58 8.00 14.39
CA LEU A 160 0.16 8.77 13.22
C LEU A 160 1.22 9.83 12.92
N THR A 161 1.74 9.85 11.69
CA THR A 161 2.71 10.86 11.23
C THR A 161 2.18 11.56 9.99
N LEU A 162 1.95 12.86 10.08
CA LEU A 162 1.60 13.75 8.95
C LEU A 162 2.66 14.85 8.84
N ALA A 163 3.90 14.49 8.51
CA ALA A 163 5.05 15.41 8.57
C ALA A 163 5.55 15.77 7.16
N GLU A 164 5.87 17.05 6.95
CA GLU A 164 6.31 17.58 5.65
C GLU A 164 5.33 17.31 4.50
N SER A 165 4.07 17.02 4.83
CA SER A 165 3.02 16.64 3.88
C SER A 165 2.02 17.78 3.71
N ARG A 166 1.36 17.80 2.56
CA ARG A 166 0.25 18.70 2.27
C ARG A 166 -0.98 17.86 1.95
N ALA A 167 -2.13 18.30 2.43
CA ALA A 167 -3.42 17.74 2.08
C ALA A 167 -4.39 18.90 1.81
N GLY A 168 -5.44 18.64 1.04
CA GLY A 168 -6.59 19.54 0.97
C GLY A 168 -7.34 19.56 2.30
N LEU A 169 -8.64 19.24 2.27
CA LEU A 169 -9.42 19.07 3.50
C LEU A 169 -8.90 17.86 4.30
N VAL A 170 -8.64 18.03 5.59
CA VAL A 170 -8.34 16.92 6.50
C VAL A 170 -9.51 16.72 7.45
N THR A 171 -10.10 15.53 7.45
CA THR A 171 -11.16 15.14 8.38
C THR A 171 -10.65 14.05 9.32
N ALA A 172 -10.51 14.40 10.59
CA ALA A 172 -10.02 13.50 11.64
C ALA A 172 -10.98 13.54 12.83
N ILE A 173 -12.10 12.81 12.71
CA ILE A 173 -13.13 12.73 13.74
C ILE A 173 -13.02 11.34 14.38
N GLY A 174 -12.98 11.23 15.71
CA GLY A 174 -12.92 9.93 16.39
C GLY A 174 -11.63 9.13 16.17
N VAL A 175 -10.55 9.77 15.68
CA VAL A 175 -9.25 9.10 15.48
C VAL A 175 -8.64 8.74 16.84
N SER A 176 -8.24 7.49 17.01
CA SER A 176 -7.45 7.03 18.15
C SER A 176 -6.03 6.69 17.72
N VAL A 177 -5.05 7.16 18.49
CA VAL A 177 -3.62 6.89 18.28
C VAL A 177 -3.03 6.43 19.61
N GLY A 178 -2.38 5.28 19.60
CA GLY A 178 -1.94 4.61 20.82
C GLY A 178 -3.01 3.66 21.37
N GLY A 179 -2.55 2.66 22.11
CA GLY A 179 -3.39 1.60 22.65
C GLY A 179 -2.54 0.38 22.98
N ASP A 180 -1.84 0.48 24.11
CA ASP A 180 -1.41 -0.66 24.91
C ASP A 180 -2.40 -0.82 26.06
#